data_AF-A0A7Y5M8N2-F1
#
_entry.id   AF-A0A7Y5M8N2-F1
#
_cell.length_a   1.000
_cell.length_b   1.000
_cell.length_c   1.000
_cell.angle_alpha   90.00
_cell.angle_beta   90.00
_cell.angle_gamma   90.00
#
_symmetry.space_group_name_H-M   'P 1'
#
loop_
_entity.id
_entity.type
_entity.pdbx_description
1 polymer ?
#
loop_
_entity_poly.entity_id
_entity_poly.type
_entity_poly.pdbx_seq_one_letter_code
_entity_poly.pdbx_strand_id
1 'polypeptide(L)' 'PELSLLAAAGRLSDHALYEEIADELKIPLHREGWSAVLADARLRSDQIHANATGYAQFAQGLVETLRDTGLLAR' A
#
# COMPACT_ATOMS: atom_id res chain seq x y z
N PRO A 1 -2.77 6.57 3.32
CA PRO A 1 -3.29 7.30 2.13
C PRO A 1 -3.12 8.81 2.31
N GLU A 2 -2.76 9.51 1.24
CA GLU A 2 -2.70 10.98 1.20
C GLU A 2 -4.10 11.58 1.19
N LEU A 3 -4.28 12.74 1.85
CA LEU A 3 -5.51 13.53 1.74
C LEU A 3 -5.40 14.48 0.55
N SER A 4 -6.16 14.23 -0.52
CA SER A 4 -6.17 15.06 -1.73
C SER A 4 -7.56 15.13 -2.37
N LEU A 5 -7.74 16.06 -3.33
CA LEU A 5 -8.95 16.13 -4.15
C LEU A 5 -9.21 14.82 -4.92
N LEU A 6 -8.14 14.16 -5.36
CA LEU A 6 -8.23 12.85 -6.02
C LEU A 6 -8.65 11.76 -5.03
N ALA A 7 -8.18 11.82 -3.78
CA ALA A 7 -8.59 10.90 -2.72
C ALA A 7 -10.10 11.02 -2.41
N ALA A 8 -10.64 12.25 -2.39
CA ALA A 8 -12.09 12.47 -2.25
C ALA A 8 -12.91 11.90 -3.41
N ALA A 9 -12.31 11.79 -4.60
CA ALA A 9 -12.89 11.11 -5.77
C ALA A 9 -12.61 9.59 -5.81
N GLY A 10 -12.06 9.00 -4.74
CA GLY A 10 -11.80 7.57 -4.61
C GLY A 10 -10.45 7.10 -5.17
N ARG A 11 -9.60 8.01 -5.65
CA ARG A 11 -8.24 7.70 -6.11
C ARG A 11 -7.24 7.94 -5.00
N LEU A 12 -6.86 6.87 -4.32
CA LEU A 12 -5.92 6.94 -3.19
C LEU A 12 -4.49 6.76 -3.68
N SER A 13 -3.59 7.56 -3.11
CA SER A 13 -2.13 7.41 -3.18
C SER A 13 -1.58 7.22 -1.76
N ASP A 14 -0.36 6.69 -1.65
CA ASP A 14 0.38 6.78 -0.40
C ASP A 14 0.77 8.24 -0.11
N HIS A 15 0.93 8.58 1.16
CA HIS A 15 1.38 9.91 1.54
C HIS A 15 2.90 10.04 1.31
N ALA A 16 3.36 11.12 0.67
CA ALA A 16 4.76 11.35 0.31
C ALA A 16 5.76 11.18 1.49
N LEU A 17 5.37 11.63 2.69
CA LEU A 17 6.09 11.40 3.96
C LEU A 17 6.69 9.99 4.10
N TYR A 18 5.98 8.92 3.70
CA TYR A 18 6.50 7.56 3.87
C TYR A 18 7.66 7.25 2.91
N GLU A 19 7.62 7.76 1.68
CA GLU A 19 8.76 7.70 0.75
C GLU A 19 9.94 8.49 1.31
N GLU A 20 9.70 9.73 1.73
CA GLU A 20 10.75 10.62 2.24
C GLU A 20 11.49 9.99 3.44
N ILE A 21 10.76 9.45 4.41
CA ILE A 21 11.35 8.79 5.58
C ILE A 21 12.08 7.49 5.18
N ALA A 22 11.52 6.70 4.27
CA ALA A 22 12.15 5.45 3.83
C ALA A 22 13.48 5.72 3.11
N ASP A 23 13.51 6.74 2.26
CA ASP A 23 14.70 7.20 1.55
C ASP A 23 15.75 7.79 2.51
N GLU A 24 15.34 8.56 3.52
CA GLU A 24 16.22 9.11 4.54
C GLU A 24 16.88 8.00 5.36
N LEU A 25 16.08 7.04 5.85
CA LEU A 25 16.52 5.96 6.71
C LEU A 25 17.16 4.78 5.96
N LYS A 26 17.16 4.80 4.62
CA LYS A 26 17.64 3.71 3.76
C LYS A 26 16.97 2.37 4.07
N ILE A 27 15.67 2.41 4.34
CA ILE A 27 14.85 1.21 4.58
C ILE A 27 13.94 0.94 3.37
N PRO A 28 13.70 -0.33 3.01
CA PRO A 28 12.76 -0.64 1.95
C PRO A 28 11.32 -0.18 2.25
N LEU A 29 10.64 0.33 1.23
CA LEU A 29 9.22 0.72 1.32
C LEU A 29 8.37 -0.17 0.42
N HIS A 30 7.35 -0.80 1.00
CA HIS A 30 6.26 -1.41 0.23
C HIS A 30 5.28 -0.31 -0.21
N ARG A 31 5.49 0.20 -1.42
CA ARG A 31 4.68 1.25 -2.04
C ARG A 31 3.36 0.69 -2.56
N GLU A 32 2.35 1.54 -2.54
CA GLU A 32 1.01 1.31 -3.08
C GLU A 32 0.27 0.11 -2.47
N GLY A 33 0.74 -0.43 -1.34
CA GLY A 33 0.11 -1.57 -0.69
C GLY A 33 -1.32 -1.27 -0.24
N TRP A 34 -1.47 -0.33 0.71
CA TRP A 34 -2.79 0.01 1.25
C TRP A 34 -3.59 0.96 0.35
N SER A 35 -2.94 1.91 -0.32
CA SER A 35 -3.65 2.83 -1.21
C SER A 35 -4.31 2.11 -2.38
N ALA A 36 -3.64 1.13 -3.00
CA ALA A 36 -4.26 0.33 -4.07
C ALA A 36 -5.43 -0.53 -3.56
N VAL A 37 -5.27 -1.18 -2.40
CA VAL A 37 -6.34 -2.01 -1.81
C VAL A 37 -7.54 -1.17 -1.41
N LEU A 38 -7.33 -0.04 -0.72
CA LEU A 38 -8.41 0.78 -0.21
C LEU A 38 -9.12 1.61 -1.30
N ALA A 39 -8.49 1.83 -2.45
CA ALA A 39 -9.11 2.49 -3.59
C ALA A 39 -10.23 1.65 -4.23
N ASP A 40 -10.21 0.32 -4.08
CA ASP A 40 -11.23 -0.57 -4.63
C ASP A 40 -12.27 -0.97 -3.57
N ALA A 41 -13.53 -0.57 -3.76
CA ALA A 41 -14.63 -0.92 -2.86
C ALA A 41 -14.85 -2.44 -2.73
N ARG A 42 -14.47 -3.23 -3.75
CA ARG A 42 -14.61 -4.70 -3.73
C ARG A 42 -13.60 -5.39 -2.83
N LEU A 43 -12.53 -4.70 -2.45
CA LEU A 43 -11.45 -5.22 -1.59
C LEU A 43 -11.58 -4.79 -0.14
N ARG A 44 -12.67 -4.09 0.22
CA ARG A 44 -12.90 -3.53 1.55
C ARG A 44 -14.04 -4.22 2.29
N SER A 45 -13.93 -4.23 3.61
CA SER A 45 -15.03 -4.63 4.51
C SER A 45 -15.85 -3.40 4.92
N ASP A 46 -15.21 -2.24 5.01
CA ASP A 46 -15.81 -0.94 5.31
C ASP A 46 -15.00 0.21 4.67
N GLN A 47 -15.08 1.42 5.20
CA GLN A 47 -14.37 2.58 4.65
C GLN A 47 -12.86 2.62 5.00
N ILE A 48 -12.40 1.77 5.92
CA ILE A 48 -11.05 1.82 6.50
C ILE A 48 -10.34 0.47 6.34
N HIS A 49 -11.06 -0.64 6.48
CA HIS A 49 -10.50 -1.99 6.55
C HIS A 49 -10.66 -2.76 5.23
N ALA A 50 -9.60 -3.49 4.86
CA ALA A 50 -9.66 -4.48 3.80
C ALA A 50 -10.58 -5.66 4.18
N ASN A 51 -11.09 -6.36 3.17
CA ASN A 51 -11.70 -7.68 3.34
C ASN A 51 -10.66 -8.78 3.05
N ALA A 52 -11.08 -10.04 3.12
CA ALA A 52 -10.18 -11.18 2.93
C ALA A 52 -9.42 -11.12 1.59
N THR A 53 -10.10 -10.74 0.50
CA THR A 53 -9.47 -10.57 -0.82
C THR A 53 -8.49 -9.40 -0.82
N GLY A 54 -8.83 -8.28 -0.19
CA GLY A 54 -7.94 -7.13 -0.05
C GLY A 54 -6.67 -7.44 0.74
N TYR A 55 -6.78 -8.19 1.85
CA TYR A 55 -5.62 -8.66 2.61
C TYR A 55 -4.75 -9.62 1.79
N ALA A 56 -5.35 -10.52 0.99
CA ALA A 56 -4.60 -11.42 0.12
C ALA A 56 -3.79 -10.63 -0.94
N GLN A 57 -4.40 -9.61 -1.56
CA GLN A 57 -3.71 -8.75 -2.52
C GLN A 57 -2.57 -7.95 -1.89
N PHE A 58 -2.79 -7.36 -0.71
CA PHE A 58 -1.74 -6.67 0.03
C PHE A 58 -0.57 -7.61 0.33
N ALA A 59 -0.85 -8.81 0.85
CA ALA A 59 0.17 -9.78 1.19
C ALA A 59 1.00 -10.22 -0.03
N GLN A 60 0.36 -10.37 -1.20
CA GLN A 60 1.08 -10.70 -2.44
C GLN A 60 2.07 -9.61 -2.85
N GLY A 61 1.64 -8.34 -2.87
CA GLY A 61 2.51 -7.22 -3.18
C GLY A 61 3.64 -7.04 -2.15
N LEU A 62 3.36 -7.30 -0.87
CA LEU A 62 4.37 -7.27 0.18
C LEU A 62 5.43 -8.36 -0.04
N VAL A 63 5.02 -9.59 -0.37
CA VAL A 63 5.95 -10.70 -0.67
C VAL A 63 6.84 -10.36 -1.87
N GLU A 64 6.28 -9.75 -2.91
CA GLU A 64 7.04 -9.27 -4.08
C GLU A 64 8.07 -8.21 -3.65
N THR A 65 7.66 -7.23 -2.85
CA THR A 65 8.55 -6.20 -2.31
C THR A 65 9.68 -6.82 -1.47
N LEU A 66 9.38 -7.78 -0.60
CA LEU A 66 10.38 -8.45 0.22
C LEU A 66 11.40 -9.21 -0.64
N ARG A 67 10.96 -9.84 -1.74
CA ARG A 67 11.85 -10.51 -2.69
C ARG A 67 12.73 -9.54 -3.47
N ASP A 68 12.17 -8.44 -3.94
CA ASP A 68 12.90 -7.44 -4.72
C ASP A 68 13.91 -6.66 -3.89
N THR A 69 13.66 -6.54 -2.59
CA THR A 69 14.55 -5.89 -1.62
C THR A 69 15.57 -6.84 -1.02
N GLY A 70 15.48 -8.14 -1.32
CA GLY A 70 16.36 -9.19 -0.79
C GLY A 70 16.07 -9.58 0.67
N LEU A 71 14.99 -9.07 1.27
CA LEU A 71 14.54 -9.44 2.61
C LEU A 71 13.85 -10.81 2.66
N LEU A 72 13.42 -11.33 1.51
CA LEU A 72 12.91 -12.70 1.35
C LEU A 72 13.62 -13.37 0.18
N ALA A 73 14.08 -14.61 0.39
CA ALA A 73 14.67 -15.40 -0.68
C ALA A 73 13.66 -15.65 -1.82
N ARG A 74 14.17 -15.71 -3.06
CA ARG A 74 13.35 -15.99 -4.25
C ARG A 74 12.89 -17.43 -4.29
#